data_AF-A0AAV8VNE5-F1
#
_entry.id   AF-A0AAV8VNE5-F1
#
_cell.length_a   1.000
_cell.length_b   1.000
_cell.length_c   1.000
_cell.angle_alpha   90.00
_cell.angle_beta   90.00
_cell.angle_gamma   90.00
#
_symmetry.space_group_name_H-M   'P 1'
#
loop_
_entity.id
_entity.type
_entity.pdbx_description
1 polymer ?
#
loop_
_entity_poly.entity_id
_entity_poly.type
_entity_poly.pdbx_seq_one_letter_code
_entity_poly.pdbx_strand_id
1 'polypeptide(L)'
;MEQKERANNVCICGIAEKEQESENLINLVITTMNRNKDHYSTLPGITWYTDESKTEQGTGAGIYSGMRKIELSLPLVRYTSVFQAEVYALLQWARENNFRAYRNKRINILTDSQAALKGLRNHKVTSRLLWECWKELSDLARHNSYIYNT
;
A
#
# COMPACT_ATOMS: atom_id res chain seq x y z
N MET A 1 29.69 -6.34 -47.42
CA MET A 1 28.26 -5.96 -47.52
C MET A 1 27.52 -7.20 -47.03
N GLU A 2 26.84 -7.25 -45.90
CA GLU A 2 25.90 -6.31 -45.27
C GLU A 2 26.02 -6.32 -43.74
N GLN A 3 25.73 -5.19 -43.12
CA GLN A 3 25.40 -5.06 -41.70
C GLN A 3 23.99 -5.62 -41.45
N LYS A 4 23.73 -6.25 -40.29
CA LYS A 4 22.42 -6.13 -39.64
C LYS A 4 22.47 -6.34 -38.13
N GLU A 5 22.31 -5.22 -37.43
CA GLU A 5 21.67 -5.01 -36.13
C GLU A 5 21.65 -6.18 -35.12
N ARG A 6 22.56 -6.13 -34.14
CA ARG A 6 22.29 -6.67 -32.80
C ARG A 6 21.47 -5.63 -32.03
N ALA A 7 20.16 -5.70 -32.21
CA ALA A 7 19.21 -4.94 -31.40
C ALA A 7 19.27 -5.40 -29.92
N ASN A 8 19.14 -4.41 -29.05
CA ASN A 8 19.03 -4.50 -27.60
C ASN A 8 17.93 -5.47 -27.15
N ASN A 9 18.27 -6.73 -26.86
CA ASN A 9 17.42 -7.61 -26.05
C ASN A 9 17.66 -7.33 -24.57
N VAL A 10 17.25 -6.14 -24.11
CA VAL A 10 16.91 -5.97 -22.69
C VAL A 10 15.62 -6.75 -22.49
N CYS A 11 15.67 -7.76 -21.63
CA CYS A 11 14.62 -8.74 -21.39
C CYS A 11 13.28 -8.05 -21.08
N ILE A 12 12.36 -8.06 -22.05
CA ILE A 12 11.01 -7.47 -21.96
C ILE A 12 10.16 -8.23 -20.92
N CYS A 13 10.49 -9.49 -20.58
CA CYS A 13 9.74 -10.29 -19.61
C CYS A 13 9.83 -9.73 -18.17
N GLY A 14 10.98 -9.17 -17.78
CA GLY A 14 11.15 -8.61 -16.42
C GLY A 14 10.45 -7.28 -16.19
N ILE A 15 9.99 -6.60 -17.26
CA ILE A 15 9.21 -5.36 -17.19
C ILE A 15 7.73 -5.70 -17.07
N ALA A 16 7.23 -6.65 -17.88
CA ALA A 16 5.86 -7.12 -17.83
C ALA A 16 5.50 -7.80 -16.49
N GLU A 17 6.42 -8.59 -15.92
CA GLU A 17 6.22 -9.22 -14.59
C GLU A 17 6.10 -8.18 -13.47
N LYS A 18 6.89 -7.10 -13.52
CA LYS A 18 6.81 -5.99 -12.55
C LYS A 18 5.59 -5.10 -12.77
N GLU A 19 5.16 -4.90 -14.01
CA GLU A 19 3.92 -4.20 -14.34
C GLU A 19 2.71 -4.98 -13.82
N GLN A 20 2.64 -6.30 -14.07
CA GLN A 20 1.57 -7.16 -13.59
C GLN A 20 1.57 -7.32 -12.05
N GLU A 21 2.75 -7.44 -11.41
CA GLU A 21 2.87 -7.39 -9.94
C GLU A 21 2.41 -6.04 -9.39
N SER A 22 2.79 -4.94 -10.03
CA SER A 22 2.35 -3.60 -9.63
C SER A 22 0.82 -3.47 -9.76
N GLU A 23 0.21 -3.90 -10.86
CA GLU A 23 -1.25 -3.90 -11.03
C GLU A 23 -1.96 -4.81 -10.04
N ASN A 24 -1.40 -5.99 -9.73
CA ASN A 24 -1.94 -6.89 -8.71
C ASN A 24 -1.80 -6.31 -7.29
N LEU A 25 -0.75 -5.53 -7.02
CA LEU A 25 -0.53 -4.76 -5.77
C LEU A 25 -1.40 -3.52 -5.63
N ILE A 26 -1.95 -3.03 -6.74
CA ILE A 26 -2.86 -1.89 -6.78
C ILE A 26 -4.31 -2.37 -6.64
N ASN A 27 -4.62 -3.57 -7.14
CA ASN A 27 -5.88 -4.28 -6.93
C ASN A 27 -5.93 -4.99 -5.56
N LEU A 28 -4.79 -5.09 -4.90
CA LEU A 28 -4.66 -5.38 -3.48
C LEU A 28 -5.23 -4.21 -2.68
N VAL A 29 -6.53 -4.26 -2.42
CA VAL A 29 -7.03 -3.84 -1.11
C VAL A 29 -6.63 -2.40 -0.74
N ILE A 30 -6.85 -1.42 -1.59
CA ILE A 30 -6.86 -0.05 -1.10
C ILE A 30 -8.15 0.59 -1.57
N THR A 31 -9.15 0.51 -0.71
CA THR A 31 -10.37 1.26 -0.93
C THR A 31 -10.09 2.70 -0.54
N THR A 32 -9.92 3.56 -1.53
CA THR A 32 -9.92 5.00 -1.30
C THR A 32 -11.23 5.39 -0.62
N MET A 33 -11.15 6.00 0.56
CA MET A 33 -12.34 6.56 1.19
C MET A 33 -12.80 7.77 0.38
N ASN A 34 -13.93 7.62 -0.32
CA ASN A 34 -14.73 8.79 -0.68
C ASN A 34 -15.52 9.14 0.58
N ARG A 35 -15.66 10.43 0.93
CA ARG A 35 -16.17 10.88 2.26
C ARG A 35 -17.54 10.35 2.70
N ASN A 36 -18.25 9.57 1.89
CA ASN A 36 -19.44 8.83 2.26
C ASN A 36 -19.09 7.60 3.11
N LYS A 37 -19.03 7.79 4.43
CA LYS A 37 -18.69 6.77 5.43
C LYS A 37 -19.69 5.59 5.47
N ASP A 38 -20.89 5.77 4.94
CA ASP A 38 -22.04 4.87 5.16
C ASP A 38 -21.94 3.52 4.41
N HIS A 39 -21.08 3.42 3.39
CA HIS A 39 -20.93 2.21 2.57
C HIS A 39 -19.85 1.23 3.05
N TYR A 40 -19.01 1.60 4.03
CA TYR A 40 -17.82 0.80 4.39
C TYR A 40 -18.02 -0.12 5.59
N SER A 41 -19.07 0.11 6.38
CA SER A 41 -19.47 -0.71 7.53
C SER A 41 -19.84 -2.15 7.15
N THR A 42 -20.07 -2.41 5.86
CA THR A 42 -20.48 -3.70 5.30
C THR A 42 -19.36 -4.43 4.58
N LEU A 43 -18.14 -3.87 4.49
CA LEU A 43 -17.02 -4.55 3.84
C LEU A 43 -16.73 -5.87 4.57
N PRO A 44 -16.91 -7.03 3.91
CA PRO A 44 -16.59 -8.31 4.51
C PRO A 44 -15.08 -8.44 4.70
N GLY A 45 -14.65 -9.09 5.78
CA GLY A 45 -13.23 -9.28 6.11
C GLY A 45 -12.73 -8.37 7.21
N ILE A 46 -11.42 -8.33 7.40
CA ILE A 46 -10.76 -7.54 8.46
C ILE A 46 -10.50 -6.14 7.92
N THR A 47 -11.21 -5.14 8.43
CA THR A 47 -11.05 -3.76 7.97
C THR A 47 -10.11 -2.95 8.85
N TRP A 48 -9.26 -2.19 8.19
CA TRP A 48 -8.29 -1.26 8.76
C TRP A 48 -8.50 0.14 8.19
N TYR A 49 -8.09 1.13 8.96
CA TYR A 49 -8.13 2.55 8.64
C TYR A 49 -6.74 3.13 8.85
N THR A 50 -6.33 4.04 7.97
CA THR A 50 -5.17 4.91 8.23
C THR A 50 -5.65 6.32 8.53
N ASP A 51 -4.86 7.04 9.29
CA ASP A 51 -5.05 8.48 9.50
C ASP A 51 -3.67 9.12 9.67
N GLU A 52 -3.44 10.24 9.02
CA GLU A 52 -2.24 11.04 9.20
C GLU A 52 -2.57 12.34 9.94
N SER A 53 -1.66 12.77 10.79
CA SER A 53 -1.81 14.02 11.52
C SER A 53 -0.57 14.88 11.36
N LYS A 54 -0.77 16.19 11.20
CA LYS A 54 0.32 17.15 11.16
C LYS A 54 -0.03 18.38 11.99
N THR A 55 0.83 18.70 12.94
CA THR A 55 0.72 19.88 13.80
C THR A 55 2.04 20.66 13.78
N GLU A 56 2.08 21.82 14.44
CA GLU A 56 3.33 22.58 14.62
C GLU A 56 4.38 21.81 15.44
N GLN A 57 3.92 20.90 16.31
CA GLN A 57 4.77 20.08 17.17
C GLN A 57 5.32 18.84 16.45
N GLY A 58 4.70 18.37 15.37
CA GLY A 58 5.22 17.22 14.64
C GLY A 58 4.25 16.61 13.62
N THR A 59 4.62 15.44 13.13
CA THR A 59 3.79 14.64 12.22
C THR A 59 3.57 13.27 12.86
N GLY A 60 2.39 12.70 12.71
CA GLY A 60 2.05 11.37 13.20
C GLY A 60 1.34 10.57 12.11
N ALA A 61 1.43 9.25 12.23
CA ALA A 61 0.66 8.31 11.43
C ALA A 61 -0.11 7.37 12.37
N GLY A 62 -1.28 6.94 11.94
CA GLY A 62 -2.16 6.07 12.70
C GLY A 62 -2.64 4.90 11.86
N ILE A 63 -2.74 3.72 12.47
CA ILE A 63 -3.54 2.63 11.93
C ILE A 63 -4.53 2.12 12.97
N TYR A 64 -5.75 1.83 12.54
CA TYR A 64 -6.82 1.38 13.42
C TYR A 64 -7.57 0.20 12.80
N SER A 65 -7.96 -0.79 13.61
CA SER A 65 -8.92 -1.83 13.23
C SER A 65 -9.90 -2.09 14.37
N GLY A 66 -11.14 -1.62 14.21
CA GLY A 66 -12.19 -1.80 15.22
C GLY A 66 -12.53 -3.27 15.49
N MET A 67 -12.52 -4.12 14.45
CA MET A 67 -12.76 -5.56 14.60
C MET A 67 -11.69 -6.26 15.45
N ARG A 68 -10.46 -5.75 15.41
CA ARG A 68 -9.33 -6.34 16.14
C ARG A 68 -8.98 -5.59 17.42
N LYS A 69 -9.63 -4.45 17.68
CA LYS A 69 -9.30 -3.51 18.76
C LYS A 69 -7.81 -3.12 18.77
N ILE A 70 -7.26 -2.88 17.58
CA ILE A 70 -5.88 -2.45 17.39
C ILE A 70 -5.90 -0.98 17.03
N GLU A 71 -5.08 -0.21 17.74
CA GLU A 71 -4.80 1.19 17.44
C GLU A 71 -3.29 1.40 17.63
N LEU A 72 -2.60 1.80 16.57
CA LEU A 72 -1.20 2.20 16.66
C LEU A 72 -1.09 3.66 16.30
N SER A 73 -0.58 4.45 17.23
CA SER A 73 -0.15 5.83 17.00
C SER A 73 1.37 5.84 16.83
N LEU A 74 1.82 6.33 15.69
CA LEU A 74 3.20 6.29 15.24
C LEU A 74 3.72 7.73 15.17
N PRO A 75 4.41 8.21 16.21
CA PRO A 75 5.03 9.53 16.17
C PRO A 75 6.16 9.53 15.12
N LEU A 76 6.17 10.54 14.25
CA LEU A 76 7.17 10.70 13.21
C LEU A 76 8.03 11.93 13.49
N VAL A 77 9.18 12.00 12.81
CA VAL A 77 10.10 13.13 12.93
C VAL A 77 9.38 14.40 12.48
N ARG A 78 9.64 15.53 13.17
CA ARG A 78 8.95 16.82 12.98
C ARG A 78 8.80 17.28 11.52
N TYR A 79 9.79 16.97 10.69
CA TYR A 79 9.84 17.40 9.29
C TYR A 79 9.31 16.37 8.28
N THR A 80 8.66 15.31 8.77
CA THR A 80 8.06 14.30 7.90
C THR A 80 6.95 14.94 7.07
N SER A 81 6.93 14.65 5.77
CA SER A 81 5.84 15.12 4.92
C SER A 81 4.58 14.31 5.17
N VAL A 82 3.41 14.89 4.88
CA VAL A 82 2.12 14.19 4.93
C VAL A 82 2.19 12.91 4.09
N PHE A 83 2.74 13.01 2.88
CA PHE A 83 2.98 11.87 2.01
C PHE A 83 3.85 10.77 2.64
N GLN A 84 4.94 11.13 3.32
CA GLN A 84 5.79 10.14 4.00
C GLN A 84 5.06 9.49 5.18
N ALA A 85 4.27 10.25 5.94
CA ALA A 85 3.49 9.72 7.05
C ALA A 85 2.48 8.67 6.58
N GLU A 86 1.83 8.94 5.46
CA GLU A 86 0.82 8.07 4.86
C GLU A 86 1.40 6.78 4.30
N VAL A 87 2.51 6.88 3.56
CA VAL A 87 3.24 5.69 3.09
C VAL A 87 3.74 4.88 4.29
N TYR A 88 4.14 5.54 5.38
CA TYR A 88 4.54 4.87 6.60
C TYR A 88 3.37 4.19 7.31
N ALA A 89 2.17 4.79 7.35
CA ALA A 89 0.97 4.15 7.87
C ALA A 89 0.67 2.85 7.11
N LEU A 90 0.71 2.90 5.77
CA LEU A 90 0.52 1.72 4.91
C LEU A 90 1.58 0.64 5.14
N LEU A 91 2.85 1.03 5.30
CA LEU A 91 3.94 0.11 5.61
C LEU A 91 3.70 -0.62 6.94
N GLN A 92 3.32 0.13 7.97
CA GLN A 92 3.09 -0.44 9.30
C GLN A 92 1.82 -1.31 9.32
N TRP A 93 0.78 -0.94 8.57
CA TRP A 93 -0.37 -1.80 8.34
C TRP A 93 0.02 -3.13 7.71
N ALA A 94 0.81 -3.11 6.64
CA ALA A 94 1.25 -4.32 5.94
C ALA A 94 2.06 -5.22 6.88
N ARG A 95 3.04 -4.64 7.58
CA ARG A 95 3.87 -5.35 8.57
C ARG A 95 3.05 -5.96 9.69
N GLU A 96 2.07 -5.25 10.23
CA GLU A 96 1.22 -5.75 11.32
C GLU A 96 0.40 -6.97 10.87
N ASN A 97 -0.15 -6.95 9.64
CA ASN A 97 -0.90 -8.09 9.12
C ASN A 97 0.01 -9.28 8.73
N ASN A 98 1.23 -8.99 8.25
CA ASN A 98 2.26 -10.03 8.01
C ASN A 98 2.74 -10.66 9.31
N PHE A 99 3.04 -9.86 10.33
CA PHE A 99 3.46 -10.31 11.66
C PHE A 99 2.42 -11.20 12.33
N ARG A 100 1.13 -10.85 12.19
CA ARG A 100 0.02 -11.68 12.68
C ARG A 100 -0.23 -12.94 11.87
N ALA A 101 0.53 -13.14 10.79
CA ALA A 101 0.42 -14.28 9.89
C ALA A 101 -1.01 -14.52 9.41
N TYR A 102 -1.75 -13.44 9.06
CA TYR A 102 -3.04 -13.62 8.42
C TYR A 102 -2.83 -14.22 7.03
N ARG A 103 -3.48 -15.37 6.78
CA ARG A 103 -3.38 -16.16 5.56
C ARG A 103 -4.79 -16.58 5.15
N ASN A 104 -5.07 -16.59 3.84
CA ASN A 104 -6.38 -16.91 3.28
C ASN A 104 -7.51 -16.07 3.91
N LYS A 105 -7.22 -14.81 4.26
CA LYS A 105 -8.18 -13.86 4.79
C LYS A 105 -8.50 -12.80 3.75
N ARG A 106 -9.70 -12.25 3.87
CA ARG A 106 -10.06 -10.97 3.28
C ARG A 106 -9.67 -9.88 4.26
N ILE A 107 -8.74 -9.03 3.85
CA ILE A 107 -8.23 -7.89 4.63
C ILE A 107 -8.54 -6.66 3.80
N ASN A 108 -8.93 -5.55 4.42
CA ASN A 108 -9.27 -4.27 3.82
C ASN A 108 -8.48 -3.15 4.49
N ILE A 109 -7.94 -2.20 3.73
CA ILE A 109 -7.44 -0.92 4.25
C ILE A 109 -8.15 0.24 3.54
N LEU A 110 -8.60 1.18 4.36
CA LEU A 110 -9.29 2.40 3.98
C LEU A 110 -8.34 3.56 4.25
N THR A 111 -7.91 4.23 3.18
CA THR A 111 -7.04 5.41 3.21
C THR A 111 -7.57 6.44 2.22
N ASP A 112 -7.48 7.73 2.52
CA ASP A 112 -7.78 8.82 1.60
C ASP A 112 -6.54 9.36 0.87
N SER A 113 -5.38 8.75 1.12
CA SER A 113 -4.08 9.17 0.60
C SER A 113 -3.87 8.87 -0.89
N GLN A 114 -4.53 9.60 -1.79
CA GLN A 114 -4.35 9.43 -3.23
C GLN A 114 -2.88 9.57 -3.68
N ALA A 115 -2.10 10.39 -2.97
CA ALA A 115 -0.67 10.55 -3.25
C ALA A 115 0.12 9.26 -2.97
N ALA A 116 -0.09 8.63 -1.80
CA ALA A 116 0.56 7.36 -1.45
C ALA A 116 0.22 6.26 -2.46
N LEU A 117 -1.04 6.20 -2.89
CA LEU A 117 -1.48 5.24 -3.91
C LEU A 117 -0.82 5.48 -5.26
N LYS A 118 -0.78 6.73 -5.73
CA LYS A 118 -0.07 7.08 -6.97
C LYS A 118 1.42 6.75 -6.88
N GLY A 119 2.04 6.94 -5.72
CA GLY A 119 3.43 6.57 -5.46
C GLY A 119 3.68 5.07 -5.57
N LEU A 120 2.82 4.25 -4.95
CA LEU A 120 2.89 2.79 -5.01
C LEU A 120 2.55 2.24 -6.41
N ARG A 121 1.70 2.96 -7.15
CA ARG A 121 1.32 2.63 -8.54
C ARG A 121 2.44 2.88 -9.54
N ASN A 122 3.40 3.72 -9.20
CA ASN A 122 4.42 4.14 -10.15
C ASN A 122 5.50 3.05 -10.30
N HIS A 123 5.74 2.60 -11.54
CA HIS A 123 6.74 1.57 -11.86
C HIS A 123 8.18 1.97 -11.50
N LYS A 124 8.44 3.27 -11.22
CA LYS A 124 9.71 3.76 -10.68
C LYS A 124 9.52 4.18 -9.24
N VAL A 125 9.65 3.24 -8.32
CA VAL A 125 9.71 3.56 -6.90
C VAL A 125 11.03 4.28 -6.60
N THR A 126 10.99 5.61 -6.49
CA THR A 126 12.17 6.47 -6.29
C THR A 126 12.54 6.67 -4.81
N SER A 127 11.70 6.19 -3.90
CA SER A 127 11.90 6.34 -2.45
C SER A 127 12.07 4.97 -1.80
N ARG A 128 13.08 4.84 -0.93
CA ARG A 128 13.28 3.65 -0.09
C ARG A 128 12.03 3.30 0.71
N LEU A 129 11.33 4.30 1.25
CA LEU A 129 10.11 4.11 2.03
C LEU A 129 8.98 3.48 1.20
N LEU A 130 8.76 3.98 -0.02
CA LEU A 130 7.79 3.38 -0.94
C LEU A 130 8.19 1.96 -1.32
N TRP A 131 9.49 1.68 -1.49
CA TRP A 131 9.97 0.35 -1.88
C TRP A 131 9.77 -0.67 -0.75
N GLU A 132 10.08 -0.28 0.49
CA GLU A 132 9.80 -1.11 1.67
C GLU A 132 8.30 -1.36 1.82
N CYS A 133 7.48 -0.33 1.64
CA CYS A 133 6.01 -0.45 1.67
C CYS A 133 5.52 -1.43 0.60
N TRP A 134 5.96 -1.23 -0.64
CA TRP A 134 5.64 -2.12 -1.77
C TRP A 134 6.00 -3.58 -1.48
N LYS A 135 7.17 -3.84 -0.91
CA LYS A 135 7.63 -5.20 -0.59
C LYS A 135 6.74 -5.88 0.45
N GLU A 136 6.41 -5.18 1.54
CA GLU A 136 5.55 -5.73 2.60
C GLU A 136 4.12 -5.97 2.11
N LEU A 137 3.61 -5.06 1.29
CA LEU A 137 2.32 -5.22 0.61
C LEU A 137 2.32 -6.44 -0.30
N SER A 138 3.39 -6.66 -1.05
CA SER A 138 3.55 -7.81 -1.96
C SER A 138 3.54 -9.13 -1.21
N ASP A 139 4.23 -9.19 -0.07
CA ASP A 139 4.24 -10.39 0.76
C ASP A 139 2.86 -10.63 1.38
N LEU A 140 2.20 -9.58 1.88
CA LEU A 140 0.86 -9.70 2.45
C LEU A 140 -0.15 -10.17 1.41
N ALA A 141 -0.04 -9.62 0.19
CA ALA A 141 -0.81 -10.01 -0.96
C ALA A 141 -0.69 -11.51 -1.18
N ARG A 142 0.52 -12.01 -1.45
CA ARG A 142 0.78 -13.38 -1.92
C ARG A 142 0.06 -14.49 -1.13
N HIS A 143 -0.30 -14.21 0.12
CA HIS A 143 -0.92 -15.17 1.00
C HIS A 143 -2.41 -14.93 1.36
N ASN A 144 -3.07 -13.92 0.79
CA ASN A 144 -4.43 -13.53 1.14
C ASN A 144 -5.31 -13.33 -0.11
N SER A 145 -6.63 -13.32 0.08
CA SER A 145 -7.60 -13.12 -1.01
C SER A 145 -8.25 -11.74 -0.88
N TYR A 146 -8.34 -11.00 -1.98
CA TYR A 146 -8.81 -9.60 -1.97
C TYR A 146 -10.13 -9.46 -2.74
N ILE A 147 -10.81 -8.32 -2.57
CA ILE A 147 -11.93 -7.93 -3.43
C ILE A 147 -11.40 -7.07 -4.57
N TYR A 148 -11.69 -7.47 -5.81
CA TYR A 148 -11.76 -6.57 -6.94
C TYR A 148 -13.11 -5.84 -6.87
N ASN A 149 -13.12 -4.53 -6.68
CA ASN A 149 -14.27 -3.74 -7.11
C ASN A 149 -14.02 -3.39 -8.58
N THR A 150 -14.58 -4.20 -9.49
CA THR A 150 -14.85 -3.80 -10.88
C THR A 150 -15.85 -2.67 -10.92
#